data_AF-A0A940SAK5-F1
#
_entry.id   AF-A0A940SAK5-F1
#
_cell.length_a   1.000
_cell.length_b   1.000
_cell.length_c   1.000
_cell.angle_alpha   90.00
_cell.angle_beta   90.00
_cell.angle_gamma   90.00
#
_symmetry.space_group_name_H-M   'P 1'
#
loop_
_entity.id
_entity.type
_entity.pdbx_description
1 polymer ?
#
loop_
_entity_poly.entity_id
_entity_poly.type
_entity_poly.pdbx_seq_one_letter_code
_entity_poly.pdbx_strand_id
1 'polypeptide(L)'
;MAMPRYTPTEEQRRVVKTMAAYGIPQDAIAKVVHCSEPTLRRAYRYELDTAVHEANTRVAQCLYQQATTPGIVAASIFWLKARAGWREKQVHEISGPEGKPIEPARIVYAWYPGDPLLEGPMEVKHQ
;
A
#
# COMPACT_ATOMS: atom_id res chain seq x y z
N MET A 1 -18.70 38.48 -15.37
CA MET A 1 -19.52 37.59 -16.22
C MET A 1 -19.54 36.21 -15.57
N ALA A 2 -20.72 35.60 -15.40
CA ALA A 2 -20.82 34.26 -14.82
C ALA A 2 -20.23 33.23 -15.81
N MET A 3 -19.24 32.45 -15.36
CA MET A 3 -18.68 31.37 -16.19
C MET A 3 -19.78 30.33 -16.48
N PRO A 4 -19.92 29.87 -17.73
CA PRO A 4 -20.87 28.81 -18.07
C PRO A 4 -20.67 27.59 -17.16
N ARG A 5 -21.75 27.06 -16.59
CA ARG A 5 -21.68 25.82 -15.82
C ARG A 5 -21.27 24.69 -16.76
N TYR A 6 -20.11 24.09 -16.50
CA TYR A 6 -19.68 22.87 -17.18
C TYR A 6 -20.62 21.73 -16.79
N THR A 7 -21.33 21.20 -17.79
CA THR A 7 -22.24 20.06 -17.62
C THR A 7 -21.61 18.84 -18.27
N PRO A 8 -21.11 17.87 -17.49
CA PRO A 8 -20.51 16.66 -18.02
C PRO A 8 -21.55 15.78 -18.72
N THR A 9 -21.19 15.21 -19.87
CA THR A 9 -22.06 14.24 -20.57
C THR A 9 -21.94 12.86 -19.94
N GLU A 10 -22.95 12.02 -20.15
CA GLU A 10 -22.94 10.64 -19.66
C GLU A 10 -21.78 9.82 -20.26
N GLU A 11 -21.47 10.03 -21.54
CA GLU A 11 -20.32 9.38 -22.19
C GLU A 11 -19.00 9.80 -21.54
N GLN A 12 -18.81 11.09 -21.24
CA GLN A 12 -17.62 11.57 -20.54
C GLN A 12 -17.53 10.97 -19.14
N ARG A 13 -18.65 10.85 -18.41
CA ARG A 13 -18.68 10.21 -17.09
C ARG A 13 -18.19 8.77 -17.16
N ARG A 14 -18.65 8.01 -18.16
CA ARG A 14 -18.18 6.63 -18.39
C ARG A 14 -16.69 6.57 -18.69
N VAL A 15 -16.18 7.45 -19.55
CA VAL A 15 -14.74 7.53 -19.86
C VAL A 15 -13.93 7.84 -18.61
N VAL A 16 -14.30 8.87 -17.84
CA VAL A 16 -13.61 9.24 -16.58
C VAL A 16 -13.62 8.07 -15.61
N LYS A 17 -14.78 7.43 -15.41
CA LYS A 17 -14.93 6.28 -14.52
C LYS A 17 -14.03 5.12 -14.94
N THR A 18 -14.01 4.76 -16.21
CA THR A 18 -13.15 3.69 -16.73
C THR A 18 -11.67 4.01 -16.57
N MET A 19 -11.25 5.23 -16.91
CA MET A 19 -9.85 5.63 -16.79
C MET A 19 -9.39 5.68 -15.33
N ALA A 20 -10.24 6.20 -14.43
CA ALA A 20 -9.96 6.23 -13.01
C ALA A 20 -9.91 4.81 -12.41
N ALA A 21 -10.78 3.91 -12.88
CA ALA A 21 -10.79 2.50 -12.49
C ALA A 21 -9.49 1.78 -12.85
N TYR A 22 -8.82 2.21 -13.93
CA TYR A 22 -7.51 1.68 -14.35
C TYR A 22 -6.33 2.36 -13.64
N GLY A 23 -6.59 3.32 -12.75
CA GLY A 23 -5.54 4.03 -12.01
C GLY A 23 -4.85 5.13 -12.80
N ILE A 24 -5.46 5.63 -13.89
CA ILE A 24 -4.88 6.73 -14.67
C ILE A 24 -4.94 8.03 -13.84
N PRO A 25 -3.85 8.82 -13.80
CA PRO A 25 -3.82 10.11 -13.10
C PRO A 25 -4.90 11.10 -13.57
N GLN A 26 -5.45 11.88 -12.63
CA GLN A 26 -6.54 12.82 -12.90
C GLN A 26 -6.15 13.93 -13.89
N ASP A 27 -4.89 14.37 -13.91
CA ASP A 27 -4.40 15.37 -14.87
C ASP A 27 -4.42 14.84 -16.31
N ALA A 28 -4.08 13.56 -16.51
CA ALA A 28 -4.17 12.90 -17.80
C ALA A 28 -5.63 12.70 -18.23
N ILE A 29 -6.51 12.29 -17.30
CA ILE A 29 -7.95 12.17 -17.56
C ILE A 29 -8.55 13.51 -17.97
N ALA A 30 -8.20 14.60 -17.28
CA ALA A 30 -8.68 15.95 -17.58
C ALA A 30 -8.34 16.38 -19.02
N LYS A 31 -7.14 16.03 -19.50
CA LYS A 31 -6.73 16.26 -20.90
C LYS A 31 -7.60 15.49 -21.89
N VAL A 32 -7.95 14.25 -21.59
CA VAL A 32 -8.80 13.39 -22.45
C VAL A 32 -10.23 13.90 -22.55
N VAL A 33 -10.82 14.36 -21.44
CA VAL A 33 -12.19 14.92 -21.45
C VAL A 33 -12.23 16.43 -21.71
N HIS A 34 -11.09 16.99 -22.13
CA HIS A 34 -10.92 18.39 -22.49
C HIS A 34 -11.43 19.39 -21.44
N CYS A 35 -11.12 19.16 -20.18
CA CYS A 35 -11.46 20.08 -19.08
C CYS A 35 -10.25 20.37 -18.19
N SER A 36 -10.38 21.37 -17.31
CA SER A 36 -9.35 21.64 -16.32
C SER A 36 -9.43 20.67 -15.15
N GLU A 37 -8.31 20.36 -14.51
CA GLU A 37 -8.24 19.45 -13.37
C GLU A 37 -9.18 19.84 -12.20
N PRO A 38 -9.34 21.14 -11.83
CA PRO A 38 -10.34 21.55 -10.84
C PRO A 38 -11.78 21.30 -11.29
N THR A 39 -12.05 21.42 -12.59
CA THR A 39 -13.36 21.12 -13.17
C THR A 39 -13.62 19.61 -13.14
N LEU A 40 -12.62 18.79 -13.45
CA LEU A 40 -12.71 17.33 -13.38
C LEU A 40 -13.11 16.88 -11.97
N ARG A 41 -12.38 17.33 -10.95
CA ARG A 41 -12.66 16.97 -9.54
C ARG A 41 -14.05 17.38 -9.07
N ARG A 42 -14.58 18.51 -9.55
CA ARG A 42 -15.90 19.01 -9.16
C ARG A 42 -17.03 18.29 -9.92
N ALA A 43 -16.86 18.05 -11.22
CA ALA A 43 -17.90 17.51 -12.08
C ALA A 43 -18.03 15.97 -12.01
N TYR A 44 -16.91 15.28 -11.75
CA TYR A 44 -16.81 13.81 -11.79
C TYR A 44 -16.39 13.21 -10.44
N ARG A 45 -16.70 13.89 -9.32
CA ARG A 45 -16.29 13.45 -7.98
C ARG A 45 -16.74 12.03 -7.67
N TYR A 46 -18.00 11.74 -7.97
CA TYR A 46 -18.60 10.44 -7.73
C TYR A 46 -17.87 9.32 -8.50
N GLU A 47 -17.60 9.54 -9.79
CA GLU A 47 -16.89 8.58 -10.63
C GLU A 47 -15.46 8.35 -10.14
N LEU A 48 -14.74 9.42 -9.81
CA LEU A 48 -13.36 9.33 -9.32
C LEU A 48 -13.27 8.57 -7.99
N ASP A 49 -14.21 8.81 -7.08
CA ASP A 49 -14.22 8.18 -5.76
C ASP A 49 -14.69 6.71 -5.83
N THR A 50 -15.60 6.36 -6.75
CA THR A 50 -16.18 5.00 -6.85
C THR A 50 -15.44 4.05 -7.79
N ALA A 51 -14.80 4.58 -8.85
CA ALA A 51 -14.25 3.79 -9.94
C ALA A 51 -13.28 2.69 -9.48
N VAL A 52 -12.36 3.01 -8.57
CA VAL A 52 -11.36 2.07 -8.06
C VAL A 52 -12.03 0.94 -7.26
N HIS A 53 -13.02 1.27 -6.42
CA HIS A 53 -13.75 0.27 -5.64
C HIS A 53 -14.57 -0.67 -6.54
N GLU A 54 -15.21 -0.13 -7.57
CA GLU A 54 -15.94 -0.94 -8.54
C GLU A 54 -15.01 -1.86 -9.35
N ALA A 55 -13.85 -1.35 -9.80
CA ALA A 55 -12.83 -2.18 -10.46
C ALA A 55 -12.36 -3.31 -9.55
N ASN A 56 -11.99 -2.99 -8.31
CA ASN A 56 -11.56 -3.99 -7.34
C ASN A 56 -12.64 -5.04 -7.09
N THR A 57 -13.91 -4.63 -6.99
CA THR A 57 -15.05 -5.54 -6.84
C THR A 57 -15.18 -6.47 -8.05
N ARG A 58 -15.06 -5.94 -9.26
CA ARG A 58 -15.17 -6.73 -10.50
C ARG A 58 -14.03 -7.74 -10.64
N VAL A 59 -12.80 -7.33 -10.30
CA VAL A 59 -11.64 -8.23 -10.26
C VAL A 59 -11.85 -9.31 -9.19
N ALA A 60 -12.32 -8.95 -8.00
CA ALA A 60 -12.61 -9.89 -6.94
C ALA A 60 -13.70 -10.90 -7.34
N GLN A 61 -14.75 -10.46 -8.04
CA GLN A 61 -15.80 -11.34 -8.57
C GLN A 61 -15.24 -12.32 -9.59
N CYS A 62 -14.44 -11.84 -10.55
CA CYS A 62 -13.80 -12.69 -11.56
C CYS A 62 -12.90 -13.74 -10.91
N LEU A 63 -12.04 -13.30 -9.98
CA LEU A 63 -11.17 -14.19 -9.23
C LEU A 63 -11.95 -15.23 -8.43
N TYR A 64 -13.03 -14.83 -7.74
CA TYR A 64 -13.89 -15.76 -7.01
C TYR A 64 -14.44 -16.84 -7.94
N GLN A 65 -15.02 -16.44 -9.08
CA GLN A 65 -15.55 -17.38 -10.07
C GLN A 65 -14.48 -18.33 -10.59
N GLN A 66 -13.28 -17.84 -10.88
CA GLN A 66 -12.15 -18.67 -11.30
C GLN A 66 -11.70 -19.62 -10.19
N ALA A 67 -11.69 -19.18 -8.93
CA ALA A 67 -11.31 -19.98 -7.78
C ALA A 67 -12.34 -21.07 -7.43
N THR A 68 -13.63 -20.83 -7.73
CA THR A 68 -14.72 -21.79 -7.50
C THR A 68 -15.01 -22.71 -8.67
N THR A 69 -14.53 -22.38 -9.87
CA THR A 69 -14.68 -23.24 -11.06
C THR A 69 -13.51 -24.23 -11.12
N PRO A 70 -13.73 -25.50 -11.46
CA PRO A 70 -12.65 -26.45 -11.64
C PRO A 70 -11.69 -25.98 -12.73
N GLY A 71 -10.39 -25.89 -12.44
CA GLY A 71 -9.35 -25.73 -13.47
C GLY A 71 -8.34 -24.58 -13.29
N ILE A 72 -8.52 -23.65 -12.35
CA ILE A 72 -7.56 -22.54 -12.15
C ILE A 72 -6.94 -22.59 -10.74
N VAL A 73 -6.00 -23.52 -10.55
CA VAL A 73 -5.30 -23.77 -9.28
C VAL A 73 -4.66 -22.50 -8.70
N ALA A 74 -4.06 -21.66 -9.55
CA ALA A 74 -3.44 -20.40 -9.12
C ALA A 74 -4.45 -19.43 -8.47
N ALA A 75 -5.66 -19.32 -9.03
CA ALA A 75 -6.72 -18.48 -8.48
C ALA A 75 -7.21 -19.02 -7.13
N SER A 76 -7.38 -20.34 -7.00
CA SER A 76 -7.75 -20.99 -5.75
C SER A 76 -6.70 -20.79 -4.65
N ILE A 77 -5.41 -20.99 -4.96
CA ILE A 77 -4.31 -20.74 -4.03
C ILE A 77 -4.27 -19.27 -3.61
N PHE A 78 -4.35 -18.35 -4.57
CA PHE A 78 -4.37 -16.92 -4.29
C PHE A 78 -5.55 -16.54 -3.39
N TRP A 79 -6.76 -17.03 -3.68
CA TRP A 79 -7.94 -16.77 -2.86
C TRP A 79 -7.78 -17.24 -1.42
N LEU A 80 -7.30 -18.48 -1.23
CA LEU A 80 -7.10 -19.05 0.10
C LEU A 80 -6.07 -18.24 0.90
N LYS A 81 -4.98 -17.81 0.26
CA LYS A 81 -3.95 -16.98 0.91
C LYS A 81 -4.41 -15.55 1.19
N ALA A 82 -4.96 -14.86 0.19
CA ALA A 82 -5.28 -13.44 0.27
C ALA A 82 -6.56 -13.14 1.05
N ARG A 83 -7.55 -14.05 1.04
CA ARG A 83 -8.87 -13.81 1.64
C ARG A 83 -9.31 -14.82 2.69
N ALA A 84 -9.00 -16.11 2.53
CA ALA A 84 -9.31 -17.11 3.57
C ALA A 84 -8.28 -17.13 4.71
N GLY A 85 -7.23 -16.30 4.62
CA GLY A 85 -6.21 -16.17 5.65
C GLY A 85 -5.26 -17.35 5.76
N TRP A 86 -5.23 -18.23 4.75
CA TRP A 86 -4.31 -19.38 4.75
C TRP A 86 -2.88 -18.86 4.61
N ARG A 87 -2.01 -19.37 5.46
CA ARG A 87 -0.58 -19.06 5.43
C ARG A 87 0.17 -20.37 5.51
N GLU A 88 1.31 -20.42 4.85
CA GLU A 88 2.24 -21.53 5.02
C GLU A 88 2.75 -21.52 6.46
N LYS A 89 2.85 -22.70 7.07
CA LYS A 89 3.52 -22.84 8.36
C LYS A 89 5.01 -22.59 8.15
N GLN A 90 5.51 -21.49 8.71
CA GLN A 90 6.93 -21.21 8.73
C GLN A 90 7.53 -21.70 10.04
N VAL A 91 8.59 -22.50 9.96
CA VAL A 91 9.43 -22.89 11.09
C VAL A 91 10.80 -22.28 10.82
N HIS A 92 11.20 -21.32 11.65
CA HIS A 92 12.48 -20.64 11.55
C HIS A 92 13.39 -21.16 12.65
N GLU A 93 14.43 -21.90 12.29
CA GLU A 93 15.52 -22.26 13.20
C GLU A 93 16.58 -21.16 13.14
N ILE A 94 16.61 -20.31 14.16
CA ILE A 94 17.54 -19.18 14.23
C ILE A 94 18.75 -19.64 15.06
N SER A 95 19.92 -19.65 14.43
CA SER A 95 21.19 -19.96 15.07
C SER A 95 22.23 -18.89 14.75
N GLY A 96 23.25 -18.80 15.61
CA GLY A 96 24.43 -17.99 15.38
C GLY A 96 25.36 -18.62 14.33
N PRO A 97 26.51 -17.97 14.06
CA PRO A 97 27.50 -18.49 13.13
C PRO A 97 27.86 -19.95 13.43
N GLU A 98 27.90 -20.78 12.38
CA GLU A 98 28.23 -22.22 12.49
C GLU A 98 27.24 -23.03 13.36
N GLY A 99 25.99 -22.58 13.50
CA GLY A 99 24.97 -23.28 14.29
C GLY A 99 25.13 -23.11 15.80
N LYS A 100 26.02 -22.22 16.24
CA LYS A 100 26.24 -21.91 17.65
C LYS A 100 25.07 -21.09 18.22
N PRO A 101 24.92 -20.99 19.55
CA PRO A 101 23.95 -20.09 20.16
C PRO A 101 24.10 -18.64 19.66
N ILE A 102 23.00 -17.93 19.52
CA ILE A 102 23.02 -16.51 19.19
C ILE A 102 23.62 -15.77 20.38
N GLU A 103 24.79 -15.16 20.19
CA GLU A 103 25.37 -14.33 21.23
C GLU A 103 24.58 -13.02 21.38
N PRO A 104 24.25 -12.60 22.61
CA PRO A 104 23.54 -11.34 22.82
C PRO A 104 24.42 -10.17 22.36
N ALA A 105 23.79 -9.14 21.79
CA ALA A 105 24.48 -7.94 21.38
C ALA A 105 25.24 -7.33 22.58
N ARG A 106 26.57 -7.29 22.49
CA ARG A 106 27.41 -6.67 23.51
C ARG A 106 27.46 -5.16 23.26
N ILE A 107 26.77 -4.40 24.10
CA ILE A 107 26.89 -2.93 24.11
C ILE A 107 28.20 -2.59 24.82
N VAL A 108 29.14 -1.99 24.08
CA VAL A 108 30.39 -1.46 24.65
C VAL A 108 30.21 0.04 24.81
N TYR A 109 30.15 0.49 26.07
CA TYR A 109 30.27 1.91 26.39
C TYR A 109 31.75 2.28 26.36
N ALA A 110 32.12 3.25 25.53
CA ALA A 110 33.44 3.85 25.51
C ALA A 110 33.34 5.26 26.09
N TRP A 111 34.11 5.53 27.15
CA TRP A 111 34.24 6.85 27.74
C TRP A 111 35.07 7.74 26.82
N TYR A 112 34.48 8.84 26.34
CA TYR A 112 35.24 9.91 25.71
C TYR A 112 35.62 10.96 26.76
N PRO A 113 36.90 11.36 26.88
CA PRO A 113 37.28 12.48 27.73
C PRO A 113 36.52 13.74 27.27
N GLY A 114 35.62 14.26 28.12
CA GLY A 114 34.80 15.44 27.83
C GLY A 114 33.30 15.19 27.63
N ASP A 115 32.77 14.03 28.00
CA ASP A 115 31.31 13.79 28.00
C ASP A 115 30.60 14.77 28.97
N PRO A 116 29.75 15.70 28.48
CA PRO A 116 29.09 16.71 29.31
C PRO A 116 28.02 16.13 30.24
N LEU A 117 27.65 14.85 30.10
CA LEU A 117 26.60 14.20 30.89
C LEU A 117 27.08 13.68 32.26
N LEU A 118 28.35 13.88 32.63
CA LEU A 118 28.95 13.40 33.88
C LEU A 118 29.74 14.48 34.63
N GLU A 119 29.19 15.67 34.84
CA GLU A 119 29.72 16.56 35.87
C GLU A 119 29.36 16.04 37.28
N GLY A 120 30.13 15.07 37.76
CA GLY A 120 30.06 14.52 39.12
C GLY A 120 31.35 13.73 39.46
N PRO A 121 31.86 13.78 40.71
CA PRO A 121 33.25 13.44 40.99
C PRO A 121 33.53 11.94 40.85
N MET A 122 34.69 11.63 40.25
CA MET A 122 35.17 10.27 40.03
C MET A 122 35.56 9.58 41.35
N GLU A 123 34.80 8.57 41.77
CA GLU A 123 35.30 7.53 42.67
C GLU A 123 35.56 6.25 41.89
N VAL A 124 36.84 5.95 41.70
CA VAL A 124 37.31 4.66 41.18
C VAL A 124 37.28 3.67 42.33
N LYS A 125 36.37 2.69 42.30
CA LYS A 125 36.45 1.52 43.20
C LYS A 125 36.88 0.29 42.40
N HIS A 126 38.04 -0.22 42.76
CA HIS A 126 38.52 -1.55 42.38
C HIS A 126 37.87 -2.60 43.27
N GLN A 127 37.21 -3.58 42.65
CA GLN A 127 37.20 -4.97 43.13
C GLN A 127 37.00 -5.93 41.96
#